data_AF-A0A9E4D339-F1
#
_entry.id   AF-A0A9E4D339-F1
#
_cell.length_a   1.000
_cell.length_b   1.000
_cell.length_c   1.000
_cell.angle_alpha   90.00
_cell.angle_beta   90.00
_cell.angle_gamma   90.00
#
_symmetry.space_group_name_H-M   'P 1'
#
loop_
_entity.id
_entity.type
_entity.pdbx_description
1 polymer ?
#
loop_
_entity_poly.entity_id
_entity_poly.type
_entity_poly.pdbx_seq_one_letter_code
_entity_poly.pdbx_strand_id
1 'polypeptide(L)'
;MAGVDGVRCMLMRGGTSKGAFFVAGDLPEDPALRDDLILRIVGSPDPRQIDGVGGAHPLTTKVAVVDRCDDPRADVSYLFLQPSVDQALVSDAQNCGNMLAGVGPFAVERGLVKVDGDRAVVRILMQNTDSVAVAGFRLADGMPVYEGSFAVSGVPGTASPIRLDFEDVAGSSCGALFPTGNQLDDVGGVACTLVDNGMPVVVIDAASLGIDGGEAPVELEADTGLRSTLERIRLA
;
A
#
# COMPACT_ATOMS: atom_id res chain seq x y z
N MET A 1 -26.01 -7.93 -4.12
CA MET A 1 -26.63 -9.11 -4.76
C MET A 1 -25.65 -10.26 -4.65
N ALA A 2 -26.06 -11.41 -4.09
CA ALA A 2 -25.25 -12.64 -4.19
C ALA A 2 -25.47 -13.23 -5.59
N GLY A 3 -24.60 -12.85 -6.53
CA GLY A 3 -24.59 -13.41 -7.88
C GLY A 3 -24.03 -14.83 -7.89
N VAL A 4 -24.47 -15.63 -8.86
CA VAL A 4 -24.08 -17.03 -9.08
C VAL A 4 -22.64 -17.15 -9.64
N ASP A 5 -21.97 -16.02 -9.88
CA ASP A 5 -20.64 -15.91 -10.49
C ASP A 5 -19.59 -15.36 -9.50
N GLY A 6 -18.33 -15.72 -9.69
CA GLY A 6 -17.21 -15.24 -8.88
C GLY A 6 -16.83 -13.77 -9.14
N VAL A 7 -16.04 -13.17 -8.24
CA VAL A 7 -15.50 -11.81 -8.37
C VAL A 7 -14.19 -11.84 -9.14
N ARG A 8 -14.06 -11.01 -10.20
CA ARG A 8 -12.81 -10.91 -10.97
C ARG A 8 -11.73 -10.26 -10.11
N CYS A 9 -10.56 -10.88 -10.07
CA CYS A 9 -9.43 -10.43 -9.27
C CYS A 9 -8.12 -10.68 -10.03
N MET A 10 -7.14 -9.80 -9.86
CA MET A 10 -5.74 -10.10 -10.18
C MET A 10 -4.94 -10.15 -8.88
N LEU A 11 -4.26 -11.27 -8.62
CA LEU A 11 -3.31 -11.33 -7.52
C LEU A 11 -1.93 -10.89 -8.03
N MET A 12 -1.39 -9.82 -7.47
CA MET A 12 -0.09 -9.27 -7.90
C MET A 12 0.86 -9.11 -6.71
N ARG A 13 2.15 -9.23 -7.00
CA ARG A 13 3.21 -8.67 -6.16
C ARG A 13 3.43 -7.22 -6.56
N GLY A 14 3.18 -6.29 -5.63
CA GLY A 14 3.55 -4.88 -5.77
C GLY A 14 4.73 -4.59 -4.84
N GLY A 15 5.91 -4.26 -5.41
CA GLY A 15 7.12 -4.06 -4.61
C GLY A 15 7.43 -5.29 -3.74
N THR A 16 7.60 -5.09 -2.42
CA THR A 16 7.81 -6.18 -1.45
C THR A 16 6.51 -6.68 -0.80
N SER A 17 5.35 -6.29 -1.32
CA SER A 17 4.03 -6.73 -0.85
C SER A 17 3.29 -7.57 -1.90
N LYS A 18 2.25 -8.28 -1.48
CA LYS A 18 1.34 -9.03 -2.34
C LYS A 18 -0.10 -8.72 -1.97
N GLY A 19 -0.98 -8.60 -2.96
CA GLY A 19 -2.38 -8.34 -2.69
C GLY A 19 -3.28 -8.53 -3.90
N ALA A 20 -4.58 -8.45 -3.62
CA ALA A 20 -5.64 -8.59 -4.60
C ALA A 20 -5.98 -7.24 -5.22
N PHE A 21 -6.03 -7.18 -6.55
CA PHE A 21 -6.36 -6.01 -7.34
C PHE A 21 -7.72 -6.20 -8.01
N PHE A 22 -8.58 -5.18 -7.88
CA PHE A 22 -9.93 -5.15 -8.41
C PHE A 22 -10.16 -3.92 -9.27
N VAL A 23 -11.00 -4.06 -10.31
CA VAL A 23 -11.66 -2.91 -10.92
C VAL A 23 -12.80 -2.50 -9.98
N ALA A 24 -13.00 -1.20 -9.72
CA ALA A 24 -14.04 -0.75 -8.78
C ALA A 24 -15.44 -1.31 -9.11
N GLY A 25 -15.80 -1.37 -10.39
CA GLY A 25 -17.08 -1.94 -10.84
C GLY A 25 -17.26 -3.45 -10.61
N ASP A 26 -16.23 -4.19 -10.20
CA ASP A 26 -16.33 -5.59 -9.75
C ASP A 26 -16.69 -5.71 -8.26
N LEU A 27 -16.73 -4.61 -7.52
CA LEU A 27 -17.04 -4.55 -6.10
C LEU A 27 -18.32 -3.74 -5.83
N PRO A 28 -18.98 -3.93 -4.67
CA PRO A 28 -20.05 -3.05 -4.23
C PRO A 28 -19.59 -1.58 -4.11
N GLU A 29 -20.45 -0.65 -4.52
CA GLU A 29 -20.20 0.79 -4.33
C GLU A 29 -20.29 1.21 -2.85
N ASP A 30 -21.16 0.56 -2.08
CA ASP A 30 -21.29 0.80 -0.63
C ASP A 30 -20.04 0.29 0.11
N PRO A 31 -19.31 1.16 0.85
CA PRO A 31 -18.08 0.78 1.53
C PRO A 31 -18.24 -0.37 2.53
N ALA A 32 -19.36 -0.43 3.25
CA ALA A 32 -19.57 -1.51 4.23
C ALA A 32 -19.79 -2.87 3.54
N LEU A 33 -20.56 -2.90 2.45
CA LEU A 33 -20.73 -4.11 1.62
C LEU A 33 -19.44 -4.51 0.90
N ARG A 34 -18.65 -3.53 0.44
CA ARG A 34 -17.33 -3.74 -0.16
C ARG A 34 -16.38 -4.38 0.84
N ASP A 35 -16.30 -3.82 2.05
CA ASP A 35 -15.37 -4.29 3.08
C ASP A 35 -15.76 -5.67 3.59
N ASP A 36 -17.06 -5.95 3.76
CA ASP A 36 -17.56 -7.29 4.08
C ASP A 36 -17.24 -8.33 2.99
N LEU A 37 -17.34 -7.95 1.71
CA LEU A 37 -16.92 -8.81 0.61
C LEU A 37 -15.39 -9.01 0.59
N ILE A 38 -14.62 -7.96 0.81
CA ILE A 38 -13.15 -8.01 0.86
C ILE A 38 -12.69 -8.96 1.96
N LEU A 39 -13.25 -8.86 3.17
CA LEU A 39 -12.94 -9.75 4.28
C LEU A 39 -13.15 -11.22 3.91
N ARG A 40 -14.27 -11.53 3.24
CA ARG A 40 -14.55 -12.88 2.71
C ARG A 40 -13.54 -13.31 1.64
N ILE A 41 -13.16 -12.43 0.72
CA ILE A 41 -12.18 -12.76 -0.34
C ILE A 41 -10.80 -13.05 0.25
N VAL A 42 -10.35 -12.25 1.22
CA VAL A 42 -9.02 -12.44 1.82
C VAL A 42 -9.00 -13.52 2.90
N GLY A 43 -10.15 -13.99 3.38
CA GLY A 43 -10.25 -15.02 4.40
C GLY A 43 -10.14 -14.48 5.83
N SER A 44 -10.55 -13.24 6.08
CA SER A 44 -10.52 -12.62 7.40
C SER A 44 -11.92 -12.59 8.05
N PRO A 45 -12.02 -12.71 9.39
CA PRO A 45 -10.94 -12.94 10.35
C PRO A 45 -10.54 -14.43 10.45
N ASP A 46 -9.26 -14.74 10.21
CA ASP A 46 -8.65 -16.03 10.51
C ASP A 46 -7.12 -15.85 10.52
N PRO A 47 -6.41 -16.16 11.62
CA PRO A 47 -4.94 -16.10 11.66
C PRO A 47 -4.24 -16.92 10.57
N ARG A 48 -4.95 -17.86 9.92
CA ARG A 48 -4.42 -18.66 8.80
C ARG A 48 -4.92 -18.18 7.44
N GLN A 49 -5.97 -17.37 7.41
CA GLN A 49 -6.71 -16.96 6.21
C GLN A 49 -6.97 -18.12 5.23
N ILE A 50 -7.30 -19.30 5.77
CA ILE A 50 -7.28 -20.54 4.99
C ILE A 50 -8.40 -20.60 3.93
N ASP A 51 -9.47 -19.83 4.16
CA ASP A 51 -10.65 -19.76 3.28
C ASP A 51 -10.64 -18.49 2.41
N GLY A 52 -9.45 -18.03 2.03
CA GLY A 52 -9.30 -16.85 1.18
C GLY A 52 -7.93 -16.76 0.50
N VAL A 53 -7.71 -15.66 -0.22
CA VAL A 53 -6.46 -15.42 -0.96
C VAL A 53 -5.39 -14.69 -0.14
N GLY A 54 -5.72 -14.29 1.10
CA GLY A 54 -4.79 -13.67 2.01
C GLY A 54 -3.64 -14.61 2.40
N GLY A 55 -2.49 -14.04 2.73
CA GLY A 55 -1.29 -14.82 3.06
C GLY A 55 -1.01 -14.96 4.55
N ALA A 56 -1.98 -14.69 5.42
CA ALA A 56 -1.84 -14.72 6.88
C ALA A 56 -0.74 -13.78 7.42
N HIS A 57 -0.44 -12.70 6.68
CA HIS A 57 0.59 -11.73 7.04
C HIS A 57 0.23 -10.35 6.46
N PRO A 58 0.42 -9.23 7.19
CA PRO A 58 0.04 -7.89 6.71
C PRO A 58 0.63 -7.49 5.35
N LEU A 59 1.83 -7.98 5.01
CA LEU A 59 2.47 -7.75 3.71
C LEU A 59 1.83 -8.51 2.54
N THR A 60 1.06 -9.56 2.83
CA THR A 60 0.41 -10.43 1.84
C THR A 60 -1.11 -10.42 1.92
N THR A 61 -1.65 -9.50 2.73
CA THR A 61 -3.09 -9.31 2.97
C THR A 61 -3.39 -7.84 2.71
N LYS A 62 -3.43 -7.49 1.43
CA LYS A 62 -3.59 -6.11 0.95
C LYS A 62 -4.55 -6.11 -0.23
N VAL A 63 -5.28 -5.02 -0.39
CA VAL A 63 -6.21 -4.84 -1.49
C VAL A 63 -5.95 -3.50 -2.19
N ALA A 64 -6.03 -3.54 -3.51
CA ALA A 64 -6.01 -2.37 -4.37
C ALA A 64 -7.30 -2.33 -5.20
N VAL A 65 -8.05 -1.24 -5.10
CA VAL A 65 -9.22 -0.99 -5.95
C VAL A 65 -8.83 0.12 -6.92
N VAL A 66 -8.96 -0.16 -8.22
CA VAL A 66 -8.52 0.73 -9.29
C VAL A 66 -9.71 1.03 -10.20
N ASP A 67 -9.83 2.27 -10.63
CA ASP A 67 -10.84 2.67 -11.61
C ASP A 67 -10.31 3.74 -12.56
N ARG A 68 -11.05 4.01 -13.64
CA ARG A 68 -10.84 5.22 -14.44
C ARG A 68 -10.99 6.46 -13.55
N CYS A 69 -10.25 7.51 -13.86
CA CYS A 69 -10.33 8.77 -13.14
C CYS A 69 -10.89 9.87 -14.02
N ASP A 70 -11.86 10.62 -13.50
CA ASP A 70 -12.35 11.84 -14.14
C ASP A 70 -11.57 13.09 -13.70
N ASP A 71 -10.65 12.96 -12.72
CA ASP A 71 -9.79 14.06 -12.29
C ASP A 71 -8.73 14.36 -13.37
N PRO A 72 -8.61 15.60 -13.86
CA PRO A 72 -7.66 15.95 -14.92
C PRO A 72 -6.18 15.74 -14.54
N ARG A 73 -5.88 15.54 -13.26
CA ARG A 73 -4.53 15.26 -12.76
C ARG A 73 -4.10 13.80 -12.96
N ALA A 74 -5.02 12.87 -13.23
CA ALA A 74 -4.73 11.43 -13.23
C ALA A 74 -5.45 10.65 -14.34
N ASP A 75 -4.87 9.50 -14.73
CA ASP A 75 -5.47 8.57 -15.69
C ASP A 75 -6.38 7.54 -14.99
N VAL A 76 -5.98 7.12 -13.78
CA VAL A 76 -6.72 6.18 -12.94
C VAL A 76 -6.73 6.62 -11.49
N SER A 77 -7.76 6.20 -10.76
CA SER A 77 -7.83 6.33 -9.31
C SER A 77 -7.47 5.02 -8.64
N TYR A 78 -6.86 5.11 -7.47
CA TYR A 78 -6.39 3.99 -6.68
C TYR A 78 -6.80 4.19 -5.22
N LEU A 79 -7.55 3.23 -4.69
CA LEU A 79 -7.84 3.09 -3.28
C LEU A 79 -7.07 1.90 -2.71
N PHE A 80 -6.20 2.18 -1.75
CA PHE A 80 -5.57 1.14 -0.94
C PHE A 80 -6.48 0.75 0.22
N LEU A 81 -6.58 -0.55 0.49
CA LEU A 81 -7.28 -1.10 1.64
C LEU A 81 -6.38 -2.13 2.34
N GLN A 82 -6.30 -2.02 3.66
CA GLN A 82 -5.60 -2.93 4.56
C GLN A 82 -6.62 -3.72 5.39
N PRO A 83 -7.00 -4.94 4.96
CA PRO A 83 -7.72 -5.86 5.82
C PRO A 83 -6.83 -6.29 6.99
N SER A 84 -7.41 -6.39 8.18
CA SER A 84 -6.78 -7.09 9.29
C SER A 84 -6.77 -8.60 9.03
N VAL A 85 -5.76 -9.30 9.53
CA VAL A 85 -5.64 -10.76 9.38
C VAL A 85 -6.62 -11.46 10.32
N ASP A 86 -6.66 -11.05 11.58
CA ASP A 86 -7.36 -11.71 12.68
C ASP A 86 -8.61 -10.96 13.16
N GLN A 87 -8.93 -9.82 12.55
CA GLN A 87 -10.10 -9.01 12.89
C GLN A 87 -10.96 -8.73 11.64
N ALA A 88 -12.27 -8.61 11.84
CA ALA A 88 -13.21 -8.20 10.80
C ALA A 88 -13.15 -6.67 10.59
N LEU A 89 -11.99 -6.18 10.15
CA LEU A 89 -11.68 -4.76 9.96
C LEU A 89 -10.95 -4.55 8.64
N VAL A 90 -11.34 -3.51 7.92
CA VAL A 90 -10.61 -3.00 6.74
C VAL A 90 -10.28 -1.53 7.01
N SER A 91 -9.03 -1.13 6.79
CA SER A 91 -8.56 0.25 6.95
C SER A 91 -8.20 0.88 5.61
N ASP A 92 -8.68 2.09 5.37
CA ASP A 92 -8.35 2.95 4.23
C ASP A 92 -7.53 4.20 4.66
N ALA A 93 -7.03 4.22 5.90
CA ALA A 93 -6.42 5.41 6.49
C ALA A 93 -5.01 5.75 5.97
N GLN A 94 -4.48 5.00 5.00
CA GLN A 94 -3.11 5.15 4.55
C GLN A 94 -2.93 4.78 3.07
N ASN A 95 -1.84 5.26 2.47
CA ASN A 95 -1.37 4.75 1.17
C ASN A 95 -0.53 3.47 1.33
N CYS A 96 -0.24 2.81 0.20
CA CYS A 96 0.78 1.77 0.15
C CYS A 96 1.64 1.88 -1.13
N GLY A 97 2.83 2.45 -1.01
CA GLY A 97 3.76 2.62 -2.13
C GLY A 97 4.21 1.31 -2.80
N ASN A 98 4.21 0.20 -2.05
CA ASN A 98 4.47 -1.13 -2.60
C ASN A 98 3.34 -1.58 -3.54
N MET A 99 2.09 -1.53 -3.07
CA MET A 99 0.93 -1.94 -3.89
C MET A 99 0.73 -1.01 -5.08
N LEU A 100 1.04 0.28 -4.93
CA LEU A 100 1.03 1.27 -6.01
C LEU A 100 1.86 0.84 -7.23
N ALA A 101 2.97 0.11 -7.02
CA ALA A 101 3.81 -0.39 -8.13
C ALA A 101 3.04 -1.32 -9.08
N GLY A 102 1.99 -2.00 -8.61
CA GLY A 102 1.13 -2.85 -9.44
C GLY A 102 0.02 -2.11 -10.18
N VAL A 103 -0.32 -0.88 -9.77
CA VAL A 103 -1.53 -0.16 -10.26
C VAL A 103 -1.42 0.20 -11.74
N GLY A 104 -0.30 0.79 -12.16
CA GLY A 104 -0.07 1.13 -13.57
C GLY A 104 -0.19 -0.08 -14.51
N PRO A 105 0.58 -1.16 -14.28
CA PRO A 105 0.46 -2.39 -15.06
C PRO A 105 -0.96 -2.99 -15.04
N PHE A 106 -1.60 -3.05 -13.86
CA PHE A 106 -2.97 -3.54 -13.72
C PHE A 106 -3.95 -2.73 -14.59
N ALA A 107 -3.85 -1.40 -14.57
CA ALA A 107 -4.71 -0.50 -15.32
C ALA A 107 -4.59 -0.71 -16.84
N VAL A 108 -3.37 -0.96 -17.35
CA VAL A 108 -3.15 -1.29 -18.76
C VAL A 108 -3.75 -2.66 -19.10
N GLU A 109 -3.46 -3.70 -18.32
CA GLU A 109 -3.99 -5.05 -18.57
C GLU A 109 -5.51 -5.16 -18.47
N ARG A 110 -6.13 -4.30 -17.65
CA ARG A 110 -7.59 -4.22 -17.51
C ARG A 110 -8.25 -3.26 -18.49
N GLY A 111 -7.48 -2.61 -19.37
CA GLY A 111 -8.00 -1.66 -20.36
C GLY A 111 -8.63 -0.41 -19.74
N LEU A 112 -8.20 -0.05 -18.52
CA LEU A 112 -8.59 1.21 -17.87
C LEU A 112 -7.84 2.38 -18.51
N VAL A 113 -6.59 2.15 -18.91
CA VAL A 113 -5.74 3.12 -19.62
C VAL A 113 -5.30 2.53 -20.94
N LYS A 114 -5.33 3.35 -22.00
CA LYS A 114 -4.71 3.02 -23.28
C LYS A 114 -3.34 3.67 -23.34
N VAL A 115 -2.34 2.86 -23.69
CA VAL A 115 -0.95 3.29 -23.80
C VAL A 115 -0.39 2.81 -25.14
N ASP A 116 0.47 3.64 -25.75
CA ASP A 116 1.11 3.35 -27.03
C ASP A 116 2.64 3.35 -26.86
N GLY A 117 3.34 2.60 -27.71
CA GLY A 117 4.80 2.52 -27.72
C GLY A 117 5.38 1.41 -26.85
N ASP A 118 6.66 1.55 -26.49
CA ASP A 118 7.45 0.57 -25.73
C ASP A 118 7.54 0.89 -24.22
N ARG A 119 6.91 1.98 -23.79
CA ARG A 119 6.86 2.45 -22.41
C ARG A 119 5.51 3.07 -22.11
N ALA A 120 5.01 2.80 -20.90
CA ALA A 120 3.84 3.47 -20.34
C ALA A 120 4.28 4.51 -19.30
N VAL A 121 3.52 5.59 -19.23
CA VAL A 121 3.49 6.54 -18.11
C VAL A 121 2.03 6.63 -17.70
N VAL A 122 1.72 6.28 -16.45
CA VAL A 122 0.36 6.28 -15.91
C VAL A 122 0.32 7.16 -14.67
N ARG A 123 -0.51 8.19 -14.69
CA ARG A 123 -0.77 9.08 -13.55
C ARG A 123 -1.88 8.50 -12.70
N ILE A 124 -1.64 8.39 -11.40
CA ILE A 124 -2.48 7.64 -10.46
C ILE A 124 -2.89 8.57 -9.33
N LEU A 125 -4.19 8.83 -9.19
CA LEU A 125 -4.75 9.54 -8.03
C LEU A 125 -4.92 8.57 -6.87
N MET A 126 -4.16 8.77 -5.79
CA MET A 126 -4.21 7.95 -4.58
C MET A 126 -5.29 8.48 -3.64
N GLN A 127 -6.46 7.85 -3.65
CA GLN A 127 -7.65 8.33 -2.97
C GLN A 127 -7.48 8.48 -1.45
N ASN A 128 -6.63 7.65 -0.83
CA ASN A 128 -6.40 7.70 0.62
C ASN A 128 -5.77 9.04 1.08
N THR A 129 -5.15 9.79 0.17
CA THR A 129 -4.39 11.02 0.51
C THR A 129 -4.59 12.18 -0.46
N ASP A 130 -5.45 12.03 -1.48
CA ASP A 130 -5.65 13.02 -2.56
C ASP A 130 -4.35 13.51 -3.22
N SER A 131 -3.37 12.61 -3.34
CA SER A 131 -2.07 12.89 -3.96
C SER A 131 -1.89 12.08 -5.25
N VAL A 132 -0.99 12.55 -6.12
CA VAL A 132 -0.75 11.92 -7.42
C VAL A 132 0.62 11.27 -7.45
N ALA A 133 0.66 10.04 -7.96
CA ALA A 133 1.90 9.36 -8.29
C ALA A 133 1.94 9.05 -9.79
N VAL A 134 3.14 9.04 -10.36
CA VAL A 134 3.38 8.73 -11.77
C VAL A 134 4.15 7.42 -11.87
N ALA A 135 3.55 6.42 -12.50
CA ALA A 135 4.13 5.11 -12.72
C ALA A 135 4.69 4.99 -14.16
N GLY A 136 6.00 4.80 -14.27
CA GLY A 136 6.70 4.56 -15.54
C GLY A 136 7.21 3.12 -15.66
N PHE A 137 6.81 2.40 -16.70
CA PHE A 137 7.19 0.99 -16.92
C PHE A 137 7.28 0.63 -18.40
N ARG A 138 7.86 -0.54 -18.71
CA ARG A 138 8.05 -1.02 -20.08
C ARG A 138 6.82 -1.76 -20.61
N LEU A 139 6.58 -1.64 -21.91
CA LEU A 139 5.56 -2.35 -22.66
C LEU A 139 6.19 -3.23 -23.74
N ALA A 140 5.52 -4.34 -24.04
CA ALA A 140 5.74 -5.15 -25.24
C ALA A 140 4.36 -5.55 -25.77
N ASP A 141 4.12 -5.31 -27.06
CA ASP A 141 2.84 -5.59 -27.72
C ASP A 141 1.61 -5.01 -26.98
N GLY A 142 1.77 -3.80 -26.43
CA GLY A 142 0.72 -3.10 -25.69
C GLY A 142 0.49 -3.60 -24.25
N MET A 143 1.29 -4.57 -23.77
CA MET A 143 1.15 -5.17 -22.45
C MET A 143 2.36 -4.86 -21.56
N PRO A 144 2.19 -4.77 -20.23
CA PRO A 144 3.32 -4.56 -19.30
C PRO A 144 4.35 -5.69 -19.39
N VAL A 145 5.63 -5.34 -19.44
CA VAL A 145 6.73 -6.30 -19.36
C VAL A 145 7.11 -6.50 -17.90
N TYR A 146 6.91 -7.71 -17.37
CA TYR A 146 7.29 -8.07 -16.01
C TYR A 146 8.72 -8.64 -15.88
N GLU A 147 9.24 -9.23 -16.95
CA GLU A 147 10.59 -9.78 -16.97
C GLU A 147 11.65 -8.69 -17.13
N GLY A 148 12.77 -8.85 -16.43
CA GLY A 148 13.88 -7.90 -16.48
C GLY A 148 14.99 -8.26 -15.50
N SER A 149 16.03 -7.45 -15.47
CA SER A 149 17.24 -7.67 -14.67
C SER A 149 17.33 -6.78 -13.43
N PHE A 150 16.28 -6.03 -13.09
CA PHE A 150 16.27 -5.17 -11.91
C PHE A 150 15.91 -5.98 -10.66
N ALA A 151 16.68 -5.80 -9.59
CA ALA A 151 16.46 -6.48 -8.31
C ALA A 151 16.01 -5.48 -7.23
N VAL A 152 15.18 -5.94 -6.31
CA VAL A 152 14.80 -5.21 -5.10
C VAL A 152 14.98 -6.11 -3.88
N SER A 153 15.54 -5.57 -2.80
CA SER A 153 15.70 -6.32 -1.56
C SER A 153 14.36 -6.87 -1.05
N GLY A 154 14.35 -8.11 -0.56
CA GLY A 154 13.15 -8.80 -0.09
C GLY A 154 12.38 -9.59 -1.15
N VAL A 155 12.78 -9.54 -2.44
CA VAL A 155 12.17 -10.34 -3.52
C VAL A 155 13.26 -11.16 -4.21
N PRO A 156 13.15 -12.50 -4.27
CA PRO A 156 14.09 -13.33 -5.01
C PRO A 156 14.06 -13.06 -6.51
N GLY A 157 15.23 -13.11 -7.15
CA GLY A 157 15.37 -12.96 -8.60
C GLY A 157 15.32 -11.50 -9.06
N THR A 158 14.88 -11.30 -10.30
CA THR A 158 14.83 -10.00 -10.97
C THR A 158 13.55 -9.82 -11.75
N ALA A 159 13.16 -8.56 -11.96
CA ALA A 159 11.98 -8.17 -12.73
C ALA A 159 12.27 -6.91 -13.56
N SER A 160 11.30 -6.50 -14.38
CA SER A 160 11.31 -5.20 -15.05
C SER A 160 11.12 -4.07 -14.02
N PRO A 161 11.87 -2.96 -14.12
CA PRO A 161 11.71 -1.85 -13.19
C PRO A 161 10.39 -1.10 -13.43
N ILE A 162 9.76 -0.68 -12.34
CA ILE A 162 8.65 0.26 -12.33
C ILE A 162 9.12 1.49 -11.54
N ARG A 163 9.21 2.63 -12.22
CA ARG A 163 9.56 3.90 -11.58
C ARG A 163 8.29 4.53 -11.02
N LEU A 164 8.33 4.93 -9.77
CA LEU A 164 7.26 5.67 -9.11
C LEU A 164 7.80 7.05 -8.73
N ASP A 165 7.26 8.09 -9.32
CA ASP A 165 7.51 9.48 -8.94
C ASP A 165 6.30 10.00 -8.15
N PHE A 166 6.52 10.62 -7.00
CA PHE A 166 5.47 11.12 -6.11
C PHE A 166 5.40 12.65 -6.21
N GLU A 167 4.23 13.21 -6.55
CA GLU A 167 4.01 14.64 -6.71
C GLU A 167 3.37 15.23 -5.44
N ASP A 168 3.97 16.31 -4.91
CA ASP A 168 3.42 17.13 -3.82
C ASP A 168 2.94 16.37 -2.56
N VAL A 169 3.66 15.33 -2.15
CA VAL A 169 3.27 14.46 -1.01
C VAL A 169 3.62 15.03 0.38
N ALA A 170 4.28 16.18 0.46
CA ALA A 170 4.62 16.80 1.74
C ALA A 170 3.35 17.22 2.51
N GLY A 171 3.12 16.65 3.69
CA GLY A 171 1.94 16.92 4.49
C GLY A 171 0.64 16.32 3.96
N SER A 172 0.71 15.27 3.13
CA SER A 172 -0.46 14.65 2.48
C SER A 172 -1.58 14.18 3.44
N SER A 173 -1.24 13.84 4.68
CA SER A 173 -2.18 13.41 5.72
C SER A 173 -2.26 14.40 6.89
N CYS A 174 -1.17 15.10 7.18
CA CYS A 174 -1.04 15.97 8.35
C CYS A 174 -1.06 17.48 8.03
N GLY A 175 -1.16 17.87 6.75
CA GLY A 175 -1.22 19.25 6.30
C GLY A 175 0.11 20.02 6.27
N ALA A 176 1.19 19.44 6.79
CA ALA A 176 2.54 20.01 6.74
C ALA A 176 3.60 18.90 6.80
N LEU A 177 4.79 19.18 6.26
CA LEU A 177 5.94 18.26 6.34
C LEU A 177 6.30 17.91 7.78
N PHE A 178 6.31 18.92 8.65
CA PHE A 178 6.47 18.79 10.09
C PHE A 178 5.17 19.26 10.76
N PRO A 179 4.26 18.35 11.12
CA PRO A 179 2.92 18.71 11.59
C PRO A 179 2.92 19.57 12.86
N THR A 180 3.94 19.44 13.71
CA THR A 180 4.15 20.24 14.93
C THR A 180 4.83 21.58 14.66
N GLY A 181 5.37 21.77 13.44
CA GLY A 181 6.26 22.88 13.11
C GLY A 181 7.71 22.69 13.61
N ASN A 182 8.01 21.63 14.35
CA ASN A 182 9.33 21.33 14.88
C ASN A 182 10.01 20.23 14.06
N GLN A 183 11.34 20.32 13.92
CA GLN A 183 12.13 19.20 13.35
C GLN A 183 12.43 18.12 14.40
N LEU A 184 12.31 18.47 15.68
CA LEU A 184 12.55 17.60 16.82
C LEU A 184 11.54 17.92 17.92
N ASP A 185 10.80 16.90 18.33
CA ASP A 185 9.82 16.91 19.40
C ASP A 185 10.25 15.95 20.53
N ASP A 186 9.69 16.13 21.72
CA ASP A 186 9.79 15.18 22.83
C ASP A 186 8.40 14.56 23.07
N VAL A 187 8.29 13.25 22.86
CA VAL A 187 7.05 12.50 23.09
C VAL A 187 7.29 11.51 24.23
N GLY A 188 6.87 11.90 25.43
CA GLY A 188 6.95 11.05 26.62
C GLY A 188 8.39 10.70 27.02
N GLY A 189 9.29 11.68 26.92
CA GLY A 189 10.71 11.59 27.28
C GLY A 189 11.61 11.05 26.17
N VAL A 190 11.07 10.88 24.95
CA VAL A 190 11.80 10.35 23.80
C VAL A 190 11.85 11.41 22.71
N ALA A 191 13.07 11.79 22.33
CA ALA A 191 13.31 12.71 21.23
C ALA A 191 12.95 12.03 19.90
N CYS A 192 12.10 12.66 19.10
CA CYS A 192 11.63 12.11 17.83
C CYS A 192 11.33 13.20 16.81
N THR A 193 11.30 12.82 15.54
CA THR A 193 10.83 13.70 14.46
C THR A 193 9.47 13.20 13.98
N LEU A 194 8.46 14.06 14.07
CA LEU A 194 7.13 13.83 13.53
C LEU A 194 7.11 14.39 12.10
N VAL A 195 7.09 13.51 11.09
CA VAL A 195 7.20 13.91 9.69
C VAL A 195 6.14 13.23 8.84
N ASP A 196 5.56 13.99 7.91
CA ASP A 196 4.66 13.48 6.88
C ASP A 196 5.14 13.94 5.50
N ASN A 197 5.69 12.99 4.74
CA ASN A 197 6.07 13.20 3.35
C ASN A 197 5.50 12.07 2.46
N GLY A 198 4.20 11.81 2.62
CA GLY A 198 3.44 10.76 1.93
C GLY A 198 2.90 9.67 2.85
N MET A 199 3.46 9.58 4.06
CA MET A 199 3.00 8.75 5.17
C MET A 199 3.44 9.41 6.47
N PRO A 200 2.53 9.65 7.43
CA PRO A 200 2.90 10.09 8.77
C PRO A 200 3.74 9.03 9.48
N VAL A 201 4.93 9.41 9.91
CA VAL A 201 5.84 8.55 10.68
C VAL A 201 6.44 9.29 11.85
N VAL A 202 6.67 8.56 12.94
CA VAL A 202 7.46 9.01 14.09
C VAL A 202 8.85 8.41 13.93
N VAL A 203 9.85 9.24 13.64
CA VAL A 203 11.25 8.81 13.50
C VAL A 203 11.93 8.92 14.86
N ILE A 204 12.46 7.82 15.36
CA ILE A 204 13.11 7.71 16.66
C ILE A 204 14.49 7.09 16.45
N ASP A 205 15.49 7.63 17.12
CA ASP A 205 16.82 7.01 17.17
C ASP A 205 16.77 5.70 17.98
N ALA A 206 17.26 4.61 17.40
CA ALA A 206 17.25 3.27 18.00
C ALA A 206 17.90 3.27 19.39
N ALA A 207 19.03 3.98 19.54
CA ALA A 207 19.76 4.08 20.80
C ALA A 207 18.94 4.76 21.92
N SER A 208 17.99 5.64 21.56
CA SER A 208 17.08 6.27 22.53
C SER A 208 16.06 5.28 23.12
N LEU A 209 15.88 4.13 22.47
CA LEU A 209 15.06 3.01 22.94
C LEU A 209 15.89 1.86 23.53
N GLY A 210 17.22 2.01 23.60
CA GLY A 210 18.13 1.01 24.15
C GLY A 210 18.43 -0.16 23.21
N ILE A 211 18.21 0.00 21.90
CA ILE A 211 18.48 -1.00 20.85
C ILE A 211 19.50 -0.45 19.84
N ASP A 212 20.12 -1.32 19.06
CA ASP A 212 21.14 -0.98 18.05
C ASP A 212 20.50 -0.50 16.73
N GLY A 213 19.34 -1.06 16.38
CA GLY A 213 18.65 -0.82 15.10
C GLY A 213 19.04 -1.82 14.00
N GLY A 214 19.95 -2.76 14.30
CA GLY A 214 20.38 -3.84 13.42
C GLY A 214 19.75 -5.21 13.74
N GLU A 215 18.85 -5.28 14.72
CA GLU A 215 18.21 -6.50 15.19
C GLU A 215 17.34 -7.16 14.10
N ALA A 216 17.17 -8.48 14.19
CA ALA A 216 16.28 -9.19 13.30
C ALA A 216 14.81 -8.87 13.63
N PRO A 217 13.88 -8.89 12.65
CA PRO A 217 12.46 -8.61 12.90
C PRO A 217 11.85 -9.47 14.01
N VAL A 218 12.22 -10.76 14.08
CA VAL A 218 11.73 -11.68 15.13
C VAL A 218 12.18 -11.28 16.54
N GLU A 219 13.35 -10.65 16.67
CA GLU A 219 13.87 -10.17 17.96
C GLU A 219 13.07 -8.94 18.40
N LEU A 220 12.83 -8.01 17.47
CA LEU A 220 12.02 -6.81 17.70
C LEU A 220 10.55 -7.14 18.04
N GLU A 221 9.97 -8.13 17.36
CA GLU A 221 8.58 -8.58 17.58
C GLU A 221 8.40 -9.27 18.94
N ALA A 222 9.44 -9.97 19.41
CA ALA A 222 9.47 -10.65 20.70
C ALA A 222 9.71 -9.68 21.88
N ASP A 223 10.30 -8.50 21.63
CA ASP A 223 10.53 -7.50 22.67
C ASP A 223 9.24 -6.75 23.05
N THR A 224 8.54 -7.31 24.04
CA THR A 224 7.31 -6.72 24.59
C THR A 224 7.51 -5.34 25.24
N GLY A 225 8.70 -5.04 25.77
CA GLY A 225 9.00 -3.76 26.41
C GLY A 225 9.17 -2.64 25.38
N LEU A 226 9.92 -2.94 24.32
CA LEU A 226 10.06 -2.06 23.15
C LEU A 226 8.69 -1.79 22.51
N ARG A 227 7.91 -2.84 22.22
CA ARG A 227 6.58 -2.71 21.61
C ARG A 227 5.63 -1.84 22.42
N SER A 228 5.60 -2.02 23.74
CA SER A 228 4.77 -1.21 24.64
C SER A 228 5.19 0.26 24.64
N THR A 229 6.51 0.52 24.56
CA THR A 229 7.05 1.88 24.47
C THR A 229 6.68 2.55 23.15
N LEU A 230 6.87 1.85 22.03
CA LEU A 230 6.51 2.36 20.70
C LEU A 230 5.02 2.65 20.59
N GLU A 231 4.15 1.78 21.11
CA GLU A 231 2.70 2.00 21.08
C GLU A 231 2.27 3.19 21.94
N ARG A 232 2.89 3.39 23.11
CA ARG A 232 2.65 4.58 23.95
C ARG A 232 3.04 5.87 23.22
N ILE A 233 4.17 5.87 22.51
CA ILE A 233 4.61 7.02 21.72
C ILE A 233 3.66 7.27 20.55
N ARG A 234 3.22 6.21 19.86
CA ARG A 234 2.29 6.28 18.72
C ARG A 234 0.91 6.86 19.10
N LEU A 235 0.46 6.62 20.32
CA LEU A 235 -0.86 7.05 20.82
C LEU A 235 -0.87 8.45 21.46
N ALA A 236 0.31 8.99 21.81
CA ALA A 236 0.46 10.29 22.47
C ALA A 236 0.37 11.44 21.45
#